data_AF-A0AAN6X591-F1
#
_entry.id   AF-A0AAN6X591-F1
#
_cell.length_a   1.000
_cell.length_b   1.000
_cell.length_c   1.000
_cell.angle_alpha   90.00
_cell.angle_beta   90.00
_cell.angle_gamma   90.00
#
_symmetry.space_group_name_H-M   'P 1'
#
loop_
_entity.id
_entity.type
_entity.pdbx_description
1 polymer ?
#
loop_
_entity_poly.entity_id
_entity_poly.type
_entity_poly.pdbx_seq_one_letter_code
_entity_poly.pdbx_strand_id
1 'polypeptide(L)'
;MRSTLIFSGTSCPGLTKKICENLGMAPADAELTQFSNGETSVRILTSVREKDVFVVQSGSPKINDTIMELLIMISACKGGSASKITAVLPYFPYSRQSKKKSHRGAITARMLANLLGVAGVKHVVTVDLHASQMQGFFRCPVDNLHAEPLIARWIRHNVPDWKEAVVVSKNAGGTKRVTSLADALKLNFGMVTTDKKRGPNMTASMIMNHLDGIERQPVLDPISNQVRNNTSELENGTPASTNGHSQDSRPTADAQEPPRQINGARSRATSNPRHSRSQTTLSQSSVIDEMDEEAEEGPEYNDQRAHEVTHGRLVQGHIVPDDFPSPATSVAGESIHEEDPMTMSHASSFFAPQSHALGGSGDAAESSDEEDEILKPKVEHMITLVGDVKGRSVFIVDDMIDKPGSWIAAAETVVKRGLAKKVYCIATHGVFGGDCLEQMQACDCIDTIVVTNSYPIPEDKARSASKLVVLDLSFLLAEAIRRNHYGESMSPLFQHVLDQ
;
A
#
# COMPACT_ATOMS: atom_id res chain seq x y z
N MET A 1 11.10 -34.78 1.29
CA MET A 1 9.64 -35.06 1.32
C MET A 1 9.28 -36.03 0.19
N ARG A 2 8.27 -36.89 0.33
CA ARG A 2 7.89 -37.86 -0.75
C ARG A 2 6.81 -37.25 -1.65
N SER A 3 6.93 -37.45 -2.97
CA SER A 3 5.99 -36.92 -3.99
C SER A 3 5.86 -35.39 -4.07
N THR A 4 6.88 -34.66 -3.60
CA THR A 4 7.05 -33.21 -3.82
C THR A 4 8.03 -32.97 -4.98
N LEU A 5 7.77 -31.95 -5.81
CA LEU A 5 8.73 -31.42 -6.78
C LEU A 5 8.85 -29.90 -6.62
N ILE A 6 10.07 -29.36 -6.70
CA ILE A 6 10.35 -27.94 -6.60
C ILE A 6 11.08 -27.49 -7.86
N PHE A 7 10.42 -26.70 -8.70
CA PHE A 7 11.03 -26.11 -9.90
C PHE A 7 11.51 -24.69 -9.60
N SER A 8 12.63 -24.29 -10.22
CA SER A 8 13.05 -22.90 -10.27
C SER A 8 12.67 -22.29 -11.62
N GLY A 9 12.15 -21.06 -11.61
CA GLY A 9 12.26 -20.18 -12.77
C GLY A 9 13.66 -19.56 -12.88
N THR A 10 13.89 -18.80 -13.95
CA THR A 10 15.19 -18.19 -14.29
C THR A 10 15.61 -17.05 -13.36
N SER A 11 14.67 -16.41 -12.64
CA SER A 11 15.01 -15.26 -11.78
C SER A 11 15.78 -15.63 -10.53
N CYS A 12 15.58 -16.82 -9.94
CA CYS A 12 16.08 -17.13 -8.60
C CYS A 12 16.69 -18.55 -8.42
N PRO A 13 17.48 -19.10 -9.37
CA PRO A 13 18.03 -20.47 -9.28
C PRO A 13 18.89 -20.70 -8.03
N GLY A 14 19.69 -19.70 -7.62
CA GLY A 14 20.52 -19.79 -6.40
C GLY A 14 19.69 -19.90 -5.12
N LEU A 15 18.57 -19.18 -5.02
CA LEU A 15 17.66 -19.26 -3.88
C LEU A 15 16.92 -20.61 -3.87
N THR A 16 16.40 -21.05 -5.02
CA THR A 16 15.71 -22.35 -5.14
C THR A 16 16.64 -23.51 -4.78
N LYS A 17 17.92 -23.45 -5.18
CA LYS A 17 18.94 -24.44 -4.79
C LYS A 17 19.08 -24.53 -3.28
N LYS A 18 19.26 -23.40 -2.59
CA LYS A 18 19.36 -23.35 -1.12
C LYS A 18 18.09 -23.84 -0.40
N ILE A 19 16.90 -23.51 -0.94
CA ILE A 19 15.62 -24.03 -0.45
C ILE A 19 15.62 -25.56 -0.51
N CYS A 20 16.02 -26.14 -1.64
CA CYS A 20 16.10 -27.59 -1.81
C CYS A 20 17.15 -28.24 -0.91
N GLU A 21 18.32 -27.60 -0.74
CA GLU A 21 19.37 -28.03 0.20
C GLU A 21 18.85 -28.11 1.65
N ASN A 22 18.14 -27.07 2.12
CA ASN A 22 17.49 -27.05 3.45
C ASN A 22 16.40 -28.14 3.61
N LEU A 23 15.81 -28.60 2.51
CA LEU A 23 14.79 -29.68 2.49
C LEU A 23 15.38 -31.08 2.25
N GLY A 24 16.70 -31.19 2.06
CA GLY A 24 17.38 -32.46 1.76
C GLY A 24 16.97 -33.05 0.41
N MET A 25 16.73 -32.21 -0.60
CA MET A 25 16.34 -32.63 -1.95
C MET A 25 17.03 -31.81 -3.05
N ALA A 26 16.86 -32.22 -4.31
CA ALA A 26 17.31 -31.47 -5.48
C ALA A 26 16.14 -30.69 -6.11
N PRO A 27 16.39 -29.56 -6.80
CA PRO A 27 15.42 -28.97 -7.73
C PRO A 27 15.02 -29.98 -8.80
N ALA A 28 13.79 -29.87 -9.29
CA ALA A 28 13.26 -30.70 -10.37
C ALA A 28 13.62 -30.12 -11.75
N ASP A 29 13.94 -31.00 -12.70
CA ASP A 29 14.46 -30.60 -14.01
C ASP A 29 13.38 -29.97 -14.90
N ALA A 30 13.64 -28.74 -15.34
CA ALA A 30 12.90 -28.04 -16.38
C ALA A 30 13.88 -27.27 -17.27
N GLU A 31 13.57 -27.21 -18.56
CA GLU A 31 14.29 -26.45 -19.56
C GLU A 31 13.52 -25.16 -19.84
N LEU A 32 14.19 -24.03 -19.63
CA LEU A 32 13.66 -22.68 -19.77
C LEU A 32 14.49 -21.97 -20.84
N THR A 33 13.85 -21.62 -21.96
CA THR A 33 14.51 -21.04 -23.12
C THR A 33 13.67 -19.91 -23.71
N GLN A 34 14.27 -19.08 -24.56
CA GLN A 34 13.58 -18.04 -25.31
C GLN A 34 13.85 -18.27 -26.80
N PHE A 35 12.78 -18.30 -27.61
CA PHE A 35 12.90 -18.38 -29.06
C PHE A 35 13.48 -17.06 -29.61
N SER A 36 13.99 -17.07 -30.84
CA SER A 36 14.64 -15.90 -31.47
C SER A 36 13.70 -14.70 -31.69
N ASN A 37 12.38 -14.90 -31.63
CA ASN A 37 11.35 -13.87 -31.66
C ASN A 37 11.01 -13.29 -30.27
N GLY A 38 11.63 -13.79 -29.19
CA GLY A 38 11.37 -13.36 -27.82
C GLY A 38 10.32 -14.19 -27.04
N GLU A 39 9.68 -15.17 -27.66
CA GLU A 39 8.69 -16.02 -26.97
C GLU A 39 9.35 -16.98 -25.98
N THR A 40 8.81 -17.06 -24.76
CA THR A 40 9.28 -17.97 -23.71
C THR A 40 8.84 -19.41 -23.99
N SER A 41 9.78 -20.35 -23.93
CA SER A 41 9.56 -21.78 -24.09
C SER A 41 9.94 -22.52 -22.81
N VAL A 42 9.04 -23.37 -22.33
CA VAL A 42 9.18 -24.13 -21.08
C VAL A 42 8.91 -25.60 -21.36
N ARG A 43 9.85 -26.46 -20.97
CA ARG A 43 9.70 -27.92 -21.06
C ARG A 43 10.01 -28.55 -19.70
N ILE A 44 8.98 -29.09 -19.05
CA ILE A 44 9.11 -29.85 -17.80
C ILE A 44 9.67 -31.24 -18.14
N LEU A 45 10.82 -31.61 -17.56
CA LEU A 45 11.54 -32.85 -17.91
C LEU A 45 11.23 -34.02 -16.96
N THR A 46 10.65 -33.74 -15.79
CA THR A 46 10.24 -34.74 -14.80
C THR A 46 8.72 -34.94 -14.79
N SER A 47 8.24 -36.18 -14.59
CA SER A 47 6.80 -36.43 -14.46
C SER A 47 6.22 -35.80 -13.19
N VAL A 48 5.33 -34.82 -13.37
CA VAL A 48 4.62 -34.12 -12.30
C VAL A 48 3.28 -34.77 -11.91
N ARG A 49 2.88 -35.87 -12.56
CA ARG A 49 1.57 -36.51 -12.32
C ARG A 49 1.39 -36.86 -10.85
N GLU A 50 0.28 -36.42 -10.29
CA GLU A 50 -0.13 -36.62 -8.88
C GLU A 50 0.87 -36.06 -7.85
N LYS A 51 1.86 -35.25 -8.27
CA LYS A 51 2.84 -34.60 -7.39
C LYS A 51 2.33 -33.27 -6.84
N ASP A 52 2.77 -32.95 -5.63
CA ASP A 52 2.66 -31.62 -5.05
C ASP A 52 3.82 -30.77 -5.59
N VAL A 53 3.51 -29.77 -6.40
CA VAL A 53 4.48 -29.00 -7.18
C VAL A 53 4.61 -27.60 -6.63
N PHE A 54 5.84 -27.20 -6.32
CA PHE A 54 6.19 -25.83 -5.97
C PHE A 54 6.97 -25.20 -7.13
N VAL A 55 6.54 -24.05 -7.62
CA VAL A 55 7.28 -23.26 -8.64
C VAL A 55 7.80 -22.01 -7.96
N VAL A 56 9.13 -21.90 -7.83
CA VAL A 56 9.81 -20.78 -7.20
C VAL A 56 10.23 -19.78 -8.28
N GLN A 57 9.71 -18.56 -8.22
CA GLN A 57 10.05 -17.46 -9.12
C GLN A 57 9.93 -16.12 -8.38
N SER A 58 10.83 -15.18 -8.63
CA SER A 58 10.78 -13.81 -8.12
C SER A 58 10.49 -12.80 -9.25
N GLY A 59 10.76 -11.51 -8.98
CA GLY A 59 10.91 -10.50 -10.03
C GLY A 59 12.28 -10.58 -10.71
N SER A 60 12.43 -9.82 -11.79
CA SER A 60 13.72 -9.63 -12.48
C SER A 60 13.71 -8.30 -13.25
N PRO A 61 14.85 -7.82 -13.78
CA PRO A 61 14.89 -6.69 -14.69
C PRO A 61 14.01 -6.87 -15.94
N LYS A 62 13.76 -8.13 -16.35
CA LYS A 62 12.80 -8.50 -17.40
C LYS A 62 11.50 -9.05 -16.78
N ILE A 63 10.86 -8.22 -15.96
CA ILE A 63 9.74 -8.65 -15.09
C ILE A 63 8.62 -9.40 -15.85
N ASN A 64 8.27 -8.94 -17.06
CA ASN A 64 7.26 -9.55 -17.93
C ASN A 64 7.64 -10.95 -18.39
N ASP A 65 8.85 -11.15 -18.92
CA ASP A 65 9.36 -12.43 -19.37
C ASP A 65 9.30 -13.46 -18.21
N THR A 66 9.73 -13.06 -17.01
CA THR A 66 9.69 -13.93 -15.82
C THR A 66 8.27 -14.23 -15.31
N ILE A 67 7.31 -13.33 -15.52
CA ILE A 67 5.88 -13.58 -15.25
C ILE A 67 5.32 -14.58 -16.27
N MET A 68 5.63 -14.41 -17.56
CA MET A 68 5.17 -15.32 -18.61
C MET A 68 5.78 -16.72 -18.42
N GLU A 69 7.07 -16.81 -18.12
CA GLU A 69 7.75 -18.06 -17.77
C GLU A 69 7.02 -18.79 -16.61
N LEU A 70 6.76 -18.08 -15.51
CA LEU A 70 6.03 -18.61 -14.35
C LEU A 70 4.64 -19.13 -14.74
N LEU A 71 3.85 -18.35 -15.49
CA LEU A 71 2.51 -18.74 -15.92
C LEU A 71 2.55 -19.97 -16.84
N ILE A 72 3.53 -20.06 -17.73
CA ILE A 72 3.71 -21.23 -18.62
C ILE A 72 4.17 -22.45 -17.81
N MET A 73 5.10 -22.32 -16.87
CA MET A 73 5.52 -23.41 -15.96
C MET A 73 4.33 -23.96 -15.16
N ILE A 74 3.51 -23.09 -14.57
CA ILE A 74 2.29 -23.50 -13.84
C ILE A 74 1.31 -24.21 -14.79
N SER A 75 1.09 -23.67 -15.99
CA SER A 75 0.20 -24.26 -17.00
C SER A 75 0.69 -25.64 -17.46
N ALA A 76 1.98 -25.80 -17.71
CA ALA A 76 2.61 -27.07 -18.06
C ALA A 76 2.47 -28.10 -16.93
N CYS A 77 2.69 -27.70 -15.67
CA CYS A 77 2.49 -28.57 -14.51
C CYS A 77 1.02 -29.01 -14.34
N LYS A 78 0.07 -28.11 -14.63
CA LYS A 78 -1.38 -28.41 -14.61
C LYS A 78 -1.77 -29.39 -15.72
N GLY A 79 -1.27 -29.17 -16.94
CA GLY A 79 -1.44 -30.11 -18.07
C GLY A 79 -0.82 -31.48 -17.78
N GLY A 80 0.33 -31.50 -17.11
CA GLY A 80 0.99 -32.72 -16.60
C GLY A 80 0.25 -33.45 -15.47
N SER A 81 -0.93 -32.96 -15.05
CA SER A 81 -1.76 -33.55 -13.99
C SER A 81 -1.10 -33.55 -12.60
N ALA A 82 -0.39 -32.48 -12.24
CA ALA A 82 0.01 -32.22 -10.85
C ALA A 82 -1.22 -32.18 -9.92
N SER A 83 -1.11 -32.74 -8.72
CA SER A 83 -2.23 -32.81 -7.77
C SER A 83 -2.50 -31.45 -7.11
N LYS A 84 -1.42 -30.69 -6.85
CA LYS A 84 -1.44 -29.34 -6.30
C LYS A 84 -0.28 -28.55 -6.91
N ILE A 85 -0.51 -27.27 -7.16
CA ILE A 85 0.52 -26.34 -7.65
C ILE A 85 0.54 -25.12 -6.75
N THR A 86 1.68 -24.90 -6.09
CA THR A 86 1.95 -23.77 -5.21
C THR A 86 2.94 -22.83 -5.90
N ALA A 87 2.55 -21.57 -6.08
CA ALA A 87 3.49 -20.55 -6.56
C ALA A 87 4.23 -19.96 -5.35
N VAL A 88 5.56 -20.06 -5.34
CA VAL A 88 6.42 -19.50 -4.30
C VAL A 88 7.07 -18.25 -4.88
N LEU A 89 6.64 -17.09 -4.40
CA LEU A 89 6.94 -15.76 -4.96
C LEU A 89 7.64 -14.88 -3.93
N PRO A 90 8.96 -15.01 -3.72
CA PRO A 90 9.68 -14.30 -2.66
C PRO A 90 9.56 -12.78 -2.74
N TYR A 91 9.44 -12.24 -3.96
CA TYR A 91 8.91 -10.91 -4.25
C TYR A 91 7.71 -11.08 -5.19
N PHE A 92 6.59 -10.44 -4.88
CA PHE A 92 5.42 -10.46 -5.77
C PHE A 92 5.52 -9.36 -6.83
N PRO A 93 5.57 -9.70 -8.14
CA PRO A 93 5.65 -8.70 -9.20
C PRO A 93 4.44 -7.75 -9.22
N TYR A 94 4.64 -6.51 -9.67
CA TYR A 94 3.62 -5.44 -9.70
C TYR A 94 2.99 -5.08 -8.34
N SER A 95 3.61 -5.44 -7.21
CA SER A 95 3.10 -5.17 -5.86
C SER A 95 2.83 -3.69 -5.56
N ARG A 96 3.67 -2.77 -6.05
CA ARG A 96 3.43 -1.30 -5.99
C ARG A 96 2.18 -0.83 -6.76
N GLN A 97 1.59 -1.67 -7.62
CA GLN A 97 0.38 -1.40 -8.40
C GLN A 97 -0.84 -2.15 -7.81
N SER A 98 -0.93 -2.17 -6.47
CA SER A 98 -2.00 -2.78 -5.67
C SER A 98 -3.28 -1.95 -5.59
N LYS A 99 -3.24 -0.66 -5.92
CA LYS A 99 -4.41 0.22 -6.00
C LYS A 99 -4.37 1.11 -7.24
N LYS A 100 -5.51 1.70 -7.61
CA LYS A 100 -5.57 2.68 -8.69
C LYS A 100 -4.88 3.97 -8.24
N LYS A 101 -3.78 4.34 -8.91
CA LYS A 101 -3.10 5.64 -8.74
C LYS A 101 -3.83 6.79 -9.46
N SER A 102 -4.64 6.50 -10.48
CA SER A 102 -5.42 7.48 -11.24
C SER A 102 -6.82 6.95 -11.58
N HIS A 103 -7.76 7.84 -11.90
CA HIS A 103 -9.16 7.49 -12.19
C HIS A 103 -9.30 6.41 -13.29
N ARG A 104 -8.44 6.49 -14.32
CA ARG A 104 -8.39 5.54 -15.45
C ARG A 104 -7.28 4.48 -15.33
N GLY A 105 -6.64 4.37 -14.16
CA GLY A 105 -5.56 3.40 -13.90
C GLY A 105 -6.06 1.97 -13.66
N ALA A 106 -5.16 1.01 -13.87
CA ALA A 106 -5.36 -0.41 -13.58
C ALA A 106 -4.91 -0.79 -12.16
N ILE A 107 -5.31 -1.99 -11.70
CA ILE A 107 -4.75 -2.64 -10.51
C ILE A 107 -4.00 -3.88 -10.98
N THR A 108 -2.76 -3.69 -11.42
CA THR A 108 -1.97 -4.72 -12.12
C THR A 108 -1.63 -5.90 -11.22
N ALA A 109 -1.42 -5.67 -9.91
CA ALA A 109 -1.25 -6.75 -8.94
C ALA A 109 -2.46 -7.71 -8.91
N ARG A 110 -3.69 -7.18 -8.98
CA ARG A 110 -4.92 -7.97 -9.03
C ARG A 110 -5.10 -8.69 -10.36
N MET A 111 -4.65 -8.07 -11.47
CA MET A 111 -4.61 -8.73 -12.77
C MET A 111 -3.68 -9.95 -12.73
N LEU A 112 -2.47 -9.82 -12.17
CA LEU A 112 -1.52 -10.93 -12.03
C LEU A 112 -2.06 -12.04 -11.11
N ALA A 113 -2.67 -11.70 -9.99
CA ALA A 113 -3.32 -12.68 -9.10
C ALA A 113 -4.42 -13.48 -9.82
N ASN A 114 -5.21 -12.84 -10.69
CA ASN A 114 -6.19 -13.53 -11.55
C ASN A 114 -5.51 -14.46 -12.57
N LEU A 115 -4.43 -14.01 -13.22
CA LEU A 115 -3.69 -14.82 -14.21
C LEU A 115 -3.09 -16.09 -13.58
N LEU A 116 -2.52 -15.98 -12.37
CA LEU A 116 -2.02 -17.14 -11.61
C LEU A 116 -3.14 -18.15 -11.31
N GLY A 117 -4.32 -17.66 -10.90
CA GLY A 117 -5.49 -18.51 -10.68
C GLY A 117 -6.01 -19.22 -11.95
N VAL A 118 -5.96 -18.55 -13.11
CA VAL A 118 -6.29 -19.14 -14.41
C VAL A 118 -5.25 -20.19 -14.83
N ALA A 119 -3.97 -19.85 -14.72
CA ALA A 119 -2.85 -20.73 -15.08
C ALA A 119 -2.91 -22.06 -14.32
N GLY A 120 -3.22 -22.04 -13.02
CA GLY A 120 -3.43 -23.27 -12.26
C GLY A 120 -3.13 -23.23 -10.76
N VAL A 121 -2.71 -22.09 -10.23
CA VAL A 121 -2.26 -21.99 -8.84
C VAL A 121 -3.37 -22.35 -7.86
N LYS A 122 -3.03 -23.23 -6.90
CA LYS A 122 -3.91 -23.67 -5.80
C LYS A 122 -3.50 -23.09 -4.44
N HIS A 123 -2.30 -22.52 -4.34
CA HIS A 123 -1.79 -21.88 -3.14
C HIS A 123 -0.68 -20.88 -3.54
N VAL A 124 -0.55 -19.73 -2.88
CA VAL A 124 0.58 -18.80 -3.06
C VAL A 124 1.36 -18.68 -1.75
N VAL A 125 2.68 -18.83 -1.79
CA VAL A 125 3.58 -18.47 -0.70
C VAL A 125 4.36 -17.23 -1.15
N THR A 126 4.43 -16.19 -0.35
CA THR A 126 5.14 -14.94 -0.69
C THR A 126 5.73 -14.29 0.55
N VAL A 127 6.51 -13.22 0.42
CA VAL A 127 7.13 -12.50 1.55
C VAL A 127 6.80 -11.02 1.44
N ASP A 128 6.38 -10.41 2.55
CA ASP A 128 6.15 -8.97 2.74
C ASP A 128 5.46 -8.23 1.57
N LEU A 129 4.26 -8.70 1.19
CA LEU A 129 3.40 -7.99 0.23
C LEU A 129 3.28 -6.50 0.57
N HIS A 130 3.61 -5.63 -0.39
CA HIS A 130 3.59 -4.16 -0.30
C HIS A 130 2.33 -3.60 0.40
N ALA A 131 1.17 -4.22 0.18
CA ALA A 131 -0.04 -3.98 0.94
C ALA A 131 -0.67 -5.31 1.38
N SER A 132 -0.93 -5.51 2.67
CA SER A 132 -1.47 -6.78 3.18
C SER A 132 -2.85 -7.16 2.60
N GLN A 133 -3.63 -6.16 2.18
CA GLN A 133 -4.91 -6.35 1.49
C GLN A 133 -4.77 -7.10 0.13
N MET A 134 -3.57 -7.15 -0.44
CA MET A 134 -3.30 -7.89 -1.69
C MET A 134 -3.58 -9.40 -1.56
N GLN A 135 -3.55 -9.96 -0.34
CA GLN A 135 -3.96 -11.35 -0.10
C GLN A 135 -5.41 -11.60 -0.60
N GLY A 136 -6.29 -10.61 -0.47
CA GLY A 136 -7.67 -10.66 -0.97
C GLY A 136 -7.82 -10.56 -2.50
N PHE A 137 -6.74 -10.42 -3.27
CA PHE A 137 -6.78 -10.48 -4.74
C PHE A 137 -6.78 -11.91 -5.27
N PHE A 138 -6.31 -12.86 -4.47
CA PHE A 138 -6.19 -14.26 -4.85
C PHE A 138 -7.48 -15.01 -4.54
N ARG A 139 -7.81 -16.00 -5.38
CA ARG A 139 -8.94 -16.93 -5.15
C ARG A 139 -8.51 -18.20 -4.39
N CYS A 140 -7.22 -18.35 -4.16
CA CYS A 140 -6.61 -19.44 -3.40
C CYS A 140 -6.05 -18.90 -2.07
N PRO A 141 -5.74 -19.77 -1.09
CA PRO A 141 -5.00 -19.37 0.09
C PRO A 141 -3.65 -18.73 -0.26
N VAL A 142 -3.23 -17.79 0.59
CA VAL A 142 -1.97 -17.04 0.46
C VAL A 142 -1.25 -17.05 1.80
N ASP A 143 -0.09 -17.69 1.87
CA ASP A 143 0.85 -17.59 2.97
C ASP A 143 1.79 -16.40 2.70
N ASN A 144 1.41 -15.20 3.15
CA ASN A 144 2.27 -14.02 3.14
C ASN A 144 3.19 -14.03 4.37
N LEU A 145 4.42 -14.53 4.21
CA LEU A 145 5.46 -14.58 5.23
C LEU A 145 6.04 -13.18 5.51
N HIS A 146 6.70 -13.00 6.66
CA HIS A 146 7.37 -11.76 7.01
C HIS A 146 8.88 -11.97 7.20
N ALA A 147 9.71 -11.06 6.67
CA ALA A 147 11.14 -11.04 6.95
C ALA A 147 11.46 -10.35 8.29
N GLU A 148 10.48 -9.69 8.93
CA GLU A 148 10.66 -8.95 10.19
C GLU A 148 11.35 -9.76 11.31
N PRO A 149 11.03 -11.04 11.58
CA PRO A 149 11.77 -11.82 12.59
C PRO A 149 13.24 -12.06 12.22
N LEU A 150 13.55 -12.23 10.93
CA LEU A 150 14.92 -12.38 10.42
C LEU A 150 15.71 -11.07 10.54
N ILE A 151 15.09 -9.95 10.20
CA ILE A 151 15.63 -8.58 10.34
C ILE A 151 15.89 -8.26 11.81
N ALA A 152 14.90 -8.46 12.69
CA ALA A 152 15.02 -8.22 14.12
C ALA A 152 16.15 -9.07 14.74
N ARG A 153 16.27 -10.34 14.35
CA ARG A 153 17.39 -11.20 14.77
C ARG A 153 18.73 -10.66 14.27
N TRP A 154 18.82 -10.23 13.02
CA TRP A 154 20.05 -9.65 12.47
C TRP A 154 20.48 -8.39 13.23
N ILE A 155 19.55 -7.46 13.49
CA ILE A 155 19.80 -6.24 14.26
C ILE A 155 20.40 -6.57 15.63
N ARG A 156 19.75 -7.48 16.39
CA ARG A 156 20.18 -7.86 17.74
C ARG A 156 21.60 -8.42 17.82
N HIS A 157 22.08 -9.05 16.75
CA HIS A 157 23.39 -9.72 16.68
C HIS A 157 24.49 -8.87 16.04
N ASN A 158 24.15 -7.92 15.15
CA ASN A 158 25.13 -7.23 14.31
C ASN A 158 25.22 -5.72 14.54
N VAL A 159 24.23 -5.10 15.21
CA VAL A 159 24.22 -3.67 15.47
C VAL A 159 24.64 -3.38 16.93
N PRO A 160 25.78 -2.69 17.16
CA PRO A 160 26.14 -2.19 18.48
C PRO A 160 25.09 -1.21 19.01
N ASP A 161 24.86 -1.22 20.33
CA ASP A 161 23.95 -0.32 21.03
C ASP A 161 22.51 -0.30 20.48
N TRP A 162 22.06 -1.37 19.80
CA TRP A 162 20.76 -1.41 19.12
C TRP A 162 19.55 -1.13 20.01
N LYS A 163 19.69 -1.33 21.33
CA LYS A 163 18.66 -1.04 22.35
C LYS A 163 18.38 0.46 22.54
N GLU A 164 19.30 1.31 22.08
CA GLU A 164 19.17 2.78 22.09
C GLU A 164 18.85 3.32 20.70
N ALA A 165 18.58 2.45 19.72
CA ALA A 165 18.27 2.85 18.35
C ALA A 165 16.81 3.32 18.19
N VAL A 166 16.53 3.98 17.06
CA VAL A 166 15.18 4.43 16.68
C VAL A 166 14.81 3.85 15.33
N VAL A 167 13.61 3.30 15.21
CA VAL A 167 13.09 2.81 13.92
C VAL A 167 12.36 3.95 13.22
N VAL A 168 12.75 4.31 12.00
CA VAL A 168 12.21 5.48 11.28
C VAL A 168 11.54 5.05 9.98
N SER A 169 10.33 5.57 9.73
CA SER A 169 9.68 5.43 8.43
C SER A 169 10.14 6.51 7.48
N LYS A 170 10.43 6.18 6.21
CA LYS A 170 10.79 7.19 5.19
C LYS A 170 9.57 7.90 4.57
N ASN A 171 8.37 7.42 4.85
CA ASN A 171 7.09 7.93 4.35
C ASN A 171 5.95 7.56 5.30
N ALA A 172 4.78 8.18 5.15
CA ALA A 172 3.62 7.90 6.01
C ALA A 172 3.09 6.46 5.84
N GLY A 173 3.12 5.93 4.60
CA GLY A 173 2.63 4.58 4.28
C GLY A 173 3.38 3.45 5.00
N GLY A 174 4.68 3.60 5.25
CA GLY A 174 5.53 2.61 5.93
C GLY A 174 5.33 2.49 7.45
N THR A 175 4.60 3.44 8.07
CA THR A 175 4.51 3.59 9.54
C THR A 175 4.15 2.29 10.27
N LYS A 176 3.19 1.51 9.77
CA LYS A 176 2.76 0.25 10.41
C LYS A 176 3.86 -0.80 10.52
N ARG A 177 4.78 -0.83 9.54
CA ARG A 177 5.93 -1.76 9.52
C ARG A 177 7.00 -1.31 10.51
N VAL A 178 7.21 0.00 10.59
CA VAL A 178 8.13 0.64 11.54
C VAL A 178 7.67 0.44 12.98
N THR A 179 6.38 0.64 13.29
CA THR A 179 5.84 0.37 14.63
C THR A 179 5.93 -1.11 14.99
N SER A 180 5.63 -2.03 14.06
CA SER A 180 5.74 -3.48 14.28
C SER A 180 7.17 -3.90 14.67
N LEU A 181 8.17 -3.48 13.90
CA LEU A 181 9.58 -3.76 14.23
C LEU A 181 10.03 -3.05 15.51
N ALA A 182 9.56 -1.82 15.76
CA ALA A 182 9.87 -1.08 16.99
C ALA A 182 9.32 -1.81 18.23
N ASP A 183 8.08 -2.29 18.20
CA ASP A 183 7.47 -3.09 19.26
C ASP A 183 8.23 -4.42 19.47
N ALA A 184 8.60 -5.10 18.37
CA ALA A 184 9.37 -6.35 18.40
C ALA A 184 10.80 -6.21 18.97
N LEU A 185 11.37 -5.01 18.90
CA LEU A 185 12.68 -4.66 19.47
C LEU A 185 12.58 -3.88 20.80
N LYS A 186 11.39 -3.40 21.17
CA LYS A 186 11.14 -2.46 22.28
C LYS A 186 11.92 -1.14 22.14
N LEU A 187 11.87 -0.56 20.95
CA LEU A 187 12.53 0.70 20.59
C LEU A 187 11.51 1.82 20.40
N ASN A 188 12.00 3.06 20.47
CA ASN A 188 11.24 4.21 19.98
C ASN A 188 11.16 4.17 18.45
N PHE A 189 10.15 4.84 17.89
CA PHE A 189 10.03 5.03 16.46
C PHE A 189 9.86 6.52 16.10
N GLY A 190 10.21 6.85 14.86
CA GLY A 190 10.02 8.16 14.27
C GLY A 190 9.50 8.06 12.84
N MET A 191 9.20 9.20 12.24
CA MET A 191 8.68 9.27 10.87
C MET A 191 9.26 10.46 10.14
N VAL A 192 9.68 10.23 8.90
CA VAL A 192 10.00 11.25 7.92
C VAL A 192 8.81 11.39 6.96
N THR A 193 8.31 12.62 6.79
CA THR A 193 7.26 12.96 5.83
C THR A 193 7.74 14.06 4.90
N THR A 194 7.43 13.95 3.61
CA THR A 194 7.67 15.02 2.63
C THR A 194 6.40 15.84 2.42
N ASP A 195 6.38 17.07 2.94
CA ASP A 195 5.25 17.97 2.74
C ASP A 195 5.29 18.53 1.32
N LYS A 196 4.29 18.12 0.54
CA LYS A 196 3.98 18.70 -0.76
C LYS A 196 3.13 19.93 -0.50
N LYS A 197 3.73 21.12 -0.60
CA LYS A 197 2.97 22.33 -0.93
C LYS A 197 2.08 21.99 -2.13
N ARG A 198 0.78 21.83 -1.89
CA ARG A 198 -0.21 21.72 -2.96
C ARG A 198 -0.01 22.96 -3.80
N GLY A 199 0.44 22.81 -5.05
CA GLY A 199 0.60 23.95 -5.94
C GLY A 199 -0.71 24.74 -5.99
N PRO A 200 -0.67 26.06 -6.26
CA PRO A 200 -1.85 26.93 -6.17
C PRO A 200 -3.02 26.58 -7.11
N ASN A 201 -2.93 25.47 -7.85
CA ASN A 201 -3.99 24.85 -8.63
C ASN A 201 -4.81 23.83 -7.82
N MET A 202 -5.13 24.16 -6.57
CA MET A 202 -6.45 23.78 -6.09
C MET A 202 -7.41 24.78 -6.72
N THR A 203 -8.37 24.30 -7.52
CA THR A 203 -9.62 25.03 -7.71
C THR A 203 -10.26 25.19 -6.34
N ALA A 204 -9.94 26.30 -5.67
CA ALA A 204 -10.76 26.81 -4.59
C ALA A 204 -12.19 26.84 -5.11
N SER A 205 -13.08 26.17 -4.38
CA SER A 205 -14.52 26.26 -4.64
C SER A 205 -14.90 27.74 -4.67
N MET A 206 -15.15 28.29 -5.86
CA MET A 206 -15.73 29.62 -6.03
C MET A 206 -17.20 29.59 -5.61
N ILE A 207 -17.41 29.38 -4.32
CA ILE A 207 -18.61 29.72 -3.58
C ILE A 207 -18.13 30.63 -2.44
N MET A 208 -17.70 31.82 -2.83
CA MET A 208 -17.46 32.97 -1.96
C MET A 208 -18.18 34.15 -2.62
N ASN A 209 -19.40 34.38 -2.13
CA ASN A 209 -20.08 35.66 -2.02
C ASN A 209 -19.72 36.73 -3.06
N HIS A 210 -20.31 36.66 -4.24
CA HIS A 210 -20.49 37.86 -5.06
C HIS A 210 -21.82 38.51 -4.72
N LEU A 211 -21.87 39.24 -3.60
CA LEU A 211 -22.87 40.24 -3.24
C LEU A 211 -22.49 40.90 -1.90
N ASP A 212 -21.58 41.86 -1.95
CA ASP A 212 -21.49 42.92 -0.94
C ASP A 212 -21.08 44.21 -1.69
N GLY A 213 -22.03 45.12 -1.81
CA GLY A 213 -21.93 46.22 -2.79
C GLY A 213 -23.25 46.93 -3.08
N ILE A 214 -24.05 47.20 -2.05
CA ILE A 214 -25.07 48.27 -1.97
C ILE A 214 -25.22 48.65 -0.49
N GLU A 215 -25.63 49.89 -0.24
CA GLU A 215 -25.37 50.64 0.99
C GLU A 215 -26.24 50.26 2.21
N ARG A 216 -25.77 50.71 3.38
CA ARG A 216 -26.51 50.67 4.65
C ARG A 216 -27.75 51.58 4.58
N GLN A 217 -28.91 51.07 4.98
CA GLN A 217 -29.80 51.75 5.93
C GLN A 217 -30.77 50.73 6.59
N PRO A 218 -31.07 50.86 7.90
CA PRO A 218 -31.93 49.93 8.63
C PRO A 218 -33.40 50.39 8.67
N VAL A 219 -34.36 49.46 8.84
CA VAL A 219 -35.60 49.64 9.64
C VAL A 219 -36.47 48.35 9.65
N LEU A 220 -36.76 47.87 10.87
CA LEU A 220 -37.95 47.12 11.38
C LEU A 220 -38.56 45.93 10.60
N ASP A 221 -38.39 44.74 11.20
CA ASP A 221 -39.41 43.79 11.72
C ASP A 221 -40.69 43.34 10.94
N PRO A 222 -41.21 42.12 11.23
CA PRO A 222 -42.04 41.34 10.30
C PRO A 222 -43.55 41.53 10.51
N ILE A 223 -44.39 41.03 9.57
CA ILE A 223 -45.67 40.32 9.87
C ILE A 223 -46.38 39.76 8.61
N SER A 224 -46.61 38.44 8.63
CA SER A 224 -47.78 37.66 8.17
C SER A 224 -48.37 37.68 6.74
N ASN A 225 -48.81 36.47 6.36
CA ASN A 225 -50.15 36.11 5.83
C ASN A 225 -50.56 36.30 4.35
N GLN A 226 -51.16 35.20 3.87
CA GLN A 226 -52.30 35.10 2.93
C GLN A 226 -52.02 35.42 1.44
N VAL A 227 -52.09 34.45 0.53
CA VAL A 227 -53.28 33.72 -0.01
C VAL A 227 -53.97 34.48 -1.16
N ARG A 228 -54.40 33.73 -2.20
CA ARG A 228 -55.11 34.13 -3.45
C ARG A 228 -54.25 34.78 -4.54
N ASN A 229 -54.58 34.64 -5.83
CA ASN A 229 -55.30 33.60 -6.58
C ASN A 229 -55.14 33.86 -8.09
N ASN A 230 -55.32 32.80 -8.89
CA ASN A 230 -55.94 32.81 -10.23
C ASN A 230 -55.24 33.49 -11.44
N THR A 231 -55.29 32.73 -12.55
CA THR A 231 -55.59 33.14 -13.95
C THR A 231 -54.55 33.98 -14.71
N SER A 232 -54.29 33.82 -16.03
CA SER A 232 -54.74 32.85 -17.06
C SER A 232 -53.98 33.16 -18.40
N GLU A 233 -54.25 32.68 -19.64
CA GLU A 233 -55.21 31.74 -20.29
C GLU A 233 -54.65 31.37 -21.71
N LEU A 234 -54.99 30.20 -22.28
CA LEU A 234 -55.02 29.89 -23.75
C LEU A 234 -53.64 29.85 -24.51
N GLU A 235 -53.41 29.13 -25.63
CA GLU A 235 -54.24 28.21 -26.42
C GLU A 235 -53.44 27.25 -27.36
N ASN A 236 -54.09 26.14 -27.74
CA ASN A 236 -54.07 25.41 -29.03
C ASN A 236 -52.79 24.89 -29.73
N GLY A 237 -52.85 23.61 -30.15
CA GLY A 237 -51.97 23.04 -31.19
C GLY A 237 -51.91 21.49 -31.26
N THR A 238 -52.91 20.83 -31.88
CA THR A 238 -52.86 19.39 -32.26
C THR A 238 -53.30 19.24 -33.73
N PRO A 239 -52.75 18.26 -34.49
CA PRO A 239 -53.36 16.91 -34.61
C PRO A 239 -52.34 15.76 -34.52
N ALA A 240 -52.67 14.58 -33.96
CA ALA A 240 -53.18 13.35 -34.64
C ALA A 240 -52.22 12.75 -35.70
N SER A 241 -51.98 11.42 -35.79
CA SER A 241 -52.88 10.28 -35.53
C SER A 241 -52.16 8.91 -35.46
N THR A 242 -52.79 7.92 -34.76
CA THR A 242 -52.92 6.44 -35.08
C THR A 242 -51.70 5.60 -35.54
N ASN A 243 -51.45 4.33 -35.17
CA ASN A 243 -52.12 3.21 -34.45
C ASN A 243 -50.99 2.34 -33.80
N GLY A 244 -51.18 1.34 -32.91
CA GLY A 244 -52.36 0.79 -32.22
C GLY A 244 -52.11 -0.66 -31.76
N HIS A 245 -52.55 -1.04 -30.55
CA HIS A 245 -52.71 -2.43 -30.00
C HIS A 245 -51.43 -3.29 -29.78
N SER A 246 -51.36 -4.25 -28.83
CA SER A 246 -52.27 -4.65 -27.73
C SER A 246 -51.56 -5.49 -26.63
N GLN A 247 -52.06 -5.35 -25.40
CA GLN A 247 -52.21 -6.34 -24.29
C GLN A 247 -51.36 -7.64 -24.24
N ASP A 248 -50.69 -7.87 -23.10
CA ASP A 248 -51.02 -8.92 -22.10
C ASP A 248 -50.13 -8.74 -20.84
N SER A 249 -50.66 -8.35 -19.67
CA SER A 249 -51.39 -9.12 -18.64
C SER A 249 -50.50 -9.92 -17.68
N ARG A 250 -50.36 -9.43 -16.43
CA ARG A 250 -49.91 -10.21 -15.24
C ARG A 250 -51.08 -11.05 -14.72
N PRO A 251 -50.84 -12.25 -14.16
CA PRO A 251 -50.88 -12.44 -12.68
C PRO A 251 -49.80 -13.43 -12.19
N THR A 252 -49.51 -13.71 -10.91
CA THR A 252 -49.90 -13.16 -9.57
C THR A 252 -48.72 -13.36 -8.58
N ALA A 253 -48.91 -13.11 -7.27
CA ALA A 253 -48.12 -13.70 -6.19
C ALA A 253 -48.95 -14.76 -5.43
N ASP A 254 -48.32 -15.68 -4.70
CA ASP A 254 -48.94 -16.24 -3.49
C ASP A 254 -47.90 -16.77 -2.48
N ALA A 255 -48.29 -16.85 -1.21
CA ALA A 255 -47.46 -17.31 -0.10
C ALA A 255 -48.29 -18.17 0.87
N GLN A 256 -47.73 -19.29 1.36
CA GLN A 256 -48.37 -20.09 2.42
C GLN A 256 -47.40 -21.04 3.16
N GLU A 257 -47.31 -20.88 4.48
CA GLU A 257 -47.17 -21.97 5.48
C GLU A 257 -48.46 -22.86 5.49
N PRO A 258 -48.65 -23.98 6.24
CA PRO A 258 -48.02 -24.39 7.53
C PRO A 258 -47.89 -25.96 7.65
N PRO A 259 -48.07 -26.67 8.80
CA PRO A 259 -47.94 -26.35 10.25
C PRO A 259 -47.08 -27.34 11.10
N ARG A 260 -46.70 -26.88 12.31
CA ARG A 260 -46.67 -27.50 13.68
C ARG A 260 -46.77 -29.05 13.84
N GLN A 261 -46.22 -29.72 14.87
CA GLN A 261 -46.48 -29.55 16.33
C GLN A 261 -45.60 -30.51 17.21
N ILE A 262 -45.21 -30.09 18.45
CA ILE A 262 -45.21 -30.88 19.75
C ILE A 262 -44.28 -32.12 19.89
N ASN A 263 -43.60 -32.49 20.99
CA ASN A 263 -43.37 -32.06 22.41
C ASN A 263 -41.98 -32.65 22.84
N GLY A 264 -41.28 -32.32 23.94
CA GLY A 264 -41.49 -31.37 25.04
C GLY A 264 -40.69 -31.76 26.31
N ALA A 265 -40.53 -30.82 27.27
CA ALA A 265 -40.05 -31.00 28.67
C ALA A 265 -38.53 -31.29 28.91
N ARG A 266 -37.87 -30.83 30.00
CA ARG A 266 -38.33 -30.09 31.22
C ARG A 266 -37.20 -29.41 32.02
N SER A 267 -37.43 -28.16 32.49
CA SER A 267 -37.00 -27.54 33.79
C SER A 267 -35.50 -27.46 34.21
N ARG A 268 -35.02 -26.48 35.01
CA ARG A 268 -35.68 -25.61 36.02
C ARG A 268 -34.94 -24.27 36.28
N ALA A 269 -35.67 -23.30 36.84
CA ALA A 269 -35.26 -21.94 37.29
C ALA A 269 -34.10 -21.93 38.34
N THR A 270 -33.42 -20.82 38.68
CA THR A 270 -33.88 -19.51 39.25
C THR A 270 -32.78 -18.42 39.12
N SER A 271 -32.97 -17.10 39.22
CA SER A 271 -34.13 -16.17 39.39
C SER A 271 -33.69 -14.69 39.13
N ASN A 272 -34.52 -13.68 39.43
CA ASN A 272 -34.22 -12.22 39.40
C ASN A 272 -35.02 -11.51 40.54
N PRO A 273 -34.79 -10.22 40.89
CA PRO A 273 -35.75 -9.20 40.40
C PRO A 273 -35.18 -7.78 40.16
N ARG A 274 -35.95 -6.96 39.43
CA ARG A 274 -35.75 -5.52 39.15
C ARG A 274 -36.81 -4.67 39.85
N HIS A 275 -36.53 -3.38 40.03
CA HIS A 275 -37.54 -2.33 40.22
C HIS A 275 -37.41 -1.17 39.20
N SER A 276 -38.27 -0.15 39.30
CA SER A 276 -38.91 0.41 38.09
C SER A 276 -39.59 1.78 38.26
N ARG A 277 -39.36 2.71 37.30
CA ARG A 277 -40.18 3.93 37.00
C ARG A 277 -40.25 5.00 38.13
N SER A 278 -40.59 6.28 37.93
CA SER A 278 -40.81 7.14 36.73
C SER A 278 -40.98 8.65 37.09
N GLN A 279 -40.56 9.56 36.19
CA GLN A 279 -41.16 10.87 35.81
C GLN A 279 -41.44 12.07 36.78
N THR A 280 -41.08 13.26 36.25
CA THR A 280 -41.79 14.59 36.22
C THR A 280 -41.66 15.71 37.29
N THR A 281 -41.08 16.85 36.81
CA THR A 281 -41.55 18.28 36.83
C THR A 281 -41.29 19.30 37.97
N LEU A 282 -41.09 20.57 37.52
CA LEU A 282 -41.11 21.88 38.21
C LEU A 282 -39.86 22.22 39.09
N SER A 283 -39.36 23.46 39.18
CA SER A 283 -39.64 24.73 38.47
C SER A 283 -38.61 25.84 38.83
N GLN A 284 -38.69 26.97 38.13
CA GLN A 284 -38.21 28.33 38.46
C GLN A 284 -36.89 28.84 37.86
N SER A 285 -36.97 30.11 37.49
CA SER A 285 -36.00 30.96 36.81
C SER A 285 -35.83 32.26 37.61
N SER A 286 -34.61 32.74 37.80
CA SER A 286 -34.37 34.18 38.01
C SER A 286 -32.89 34.56 37.96
N VAL A 287 -32.58 35.49 37.06
CA VAL A 287 -31.73 36.68 37.27
C VAL A 287 -30.25 36.48 37.67
N ILE A 288 -29.41 36.73 36.65
CA ILE A 288 -28.09 37.39 36.64
C ILE A 288 -27.66 38.04 37.97
N ASP A 289 -26.40 37.78 38.38
CA ASP A 289 -25.63 38.70 39.20
C ASP A 289 -24.23 38.83 38.58
N GLU A 290 -23.72 40.06 38.42
CA GLU A 290 -22.40 40.35 37.86
C GLU A 290 -21.41 40.57 39.01
N MET A 291 -20.34 39.79 39.10
CA MET A 291 -19.21 40.09 39.99
C MET A 291 -17.86 39.75 39.33
N ASP A 292 -17.19 40.83 38.94
CA ASP A 292 -15.75 41.09 38.77
C ASP A 292 -14.77 40.01 38.26
N GLU A 293 -14.02 40.41 37.23
CA GLU A 293 -12.82 39.73 36.73
C GLU A 293 -11.65 39.87 37.72
N GLU A 294 -11.20 38.77 38.34
CA GLU A 294 -9.80 38.63 38.76
C GLU A 294 -9.09 37.66 37.82
N ALA A 295 -8.11 38.18 37.07
CA ALA A 295 -7.34 37.41 36.10
C ALA A 295 -6.27 36.56 36.80
N GLU A 296 -6.63 35.34 37.23
CA GLU A 296 -5.64 34.31 37.45
C GLU A 296 -5.12 33.79 36.11
N GLU A 297 -3.83 34.04 35.83
CA GLU A 297 -3.08 33.38 34.76
C GLU A 297 -3.03 31.86 35.05
N GLY A 298 -4.04 31.14 34.57
CA GLY A 298 -4.02 29.68 34.58
C GLY A 298 -2.75 29.17 33.90
N PRO A 299 -2.13 28.09 34.42
CA PRO A 299 -0.84 27.63 33.94
C PRO A 299 -0.92 27.33 32.44
N GLU A 300 -0.11 28.04 31.66
CA GLU A 300 0.00 27.84 30.22
C GLU A 300 0.34 26.35 29.98
N TYR A 301 -0.60 25.60 29.41
CA TYR A 301 -0.43 24.18 29.07
C TYR A 301 0.48 24.06 27.83
N ASN A 302 1.73 24.44 28.03
CA ASN A 302 2.79 24.35 27.06
C ASN A 302 3.21 22.87 26.97
N ASP A 303 2.56 22.10 26.09
CA ASP A 303 2.82 20.65 25.93
C ASP A 303 4.19 20.43 25.28
N GLN A 304 5.24 20.45 26.12
CA GLN A 304 6.64 20.33 25.71
C GLN A 304 6.97 19.06 24.92
N ARG A 305 6.05 18.09 24.84
CA ARG A 305 6.14 16.90 23.97
C ARG A 305 5.96 17.22 22.48
N ALA A 306 5.43 18.39 22.12
CA ALA A 306 5.30 18.82 20.73
C ALA A 306 6.61 19.30 20.08
N HIS A 307 7.74 19.32 20.81
CA HIS A 307 9.02 19.89 20.33
C HIS A 307 9.90 18.92 19.51
N GLU A 308 9.56 17.64 19.38
CA GLU A 308 10.36 16.66 18.62
C GLU A 308 10.08 16.66 17.10
N VAL A 309 9.80 17.84 16.52
CA VAL A 309 9.51 18.01 15.09
C VAL A 309 10.61 18.85 14.42
N THR A 310 11.51 18.17 13.73
CA THR A 310 12.64 18.79 13.00
C THR A 310 12.29 18.97 11.53
N HIS A 311 12.41 20.19 11.02
CA HIS A 311 12.13 20.50 9.61
C HIS A 311 13.42 20.62 8.79
N GLY A 312 13.33 20.36 7.49
CA GLY A 312 14.41 20.54 6.52
C GLY A 312 13.89 20.91 5.14
N ARG A 313 14.76 21.52 4.32
CA ARG A 313 14.46 21.89 2.93
C ARG A 313 15.10 20.86 2.00
N LEU A 314 14.33 20.32 1.07
CA LEU A 314 14.78 19.43 0.00
C LEU A 314 14.85 20.18 -1.32
N VAL A 315 16.03 20.18 -1.93
CA VAL A 315 16.27 20.66 -3.31
C VAL A 315 16.92 19.52 -4.09
N GLN A 316 16.33 19.16 -5.24
CA GLN A 316 16.78 18.03 -6.09
C GLN A 316 16.92 16.70 -5.33
N GLY A 317 16.11 16.47 -4.29
CA GLY A 317 16.15 15.27 -3.46
C GLY A 317 17.17 15.28 -2.31
N HIS A 318 17.96 16.35 -2.16
CA HIS A 318 18.97 16.49 -1.09
C HIS A 318 18.60 17.56 -0.07
N ILE A 319 19.00 17.34 1.18
CA ILE A 319 18.83 18.28 2.28
C ILE A 319 19.85 19.41 2.16
N VAL A 320 19.32 20.62 2.02
CA VAL A 320 20.11 21.85 1.94
C VAL A 320 20.08 22.63 3.27
N PRO A 321 21.08 23.49 3.53
CA PRO A 321 21.03 24.51 4.57
C PRO A 321 19.85 25.49 4.43
N ASP A 322 19.50 26.18 5.51
CA ASP A 322 18.33 27.08 5.52
C ASP A 322 18.55 28.35 4.70
N ASP A 323 19.81 28.78 4.56
CA ASP A 323 20.29 29.88 3.73
C ASP A 323 20.47 29.53 2.25
N PHE A 324 20.23 28.27 1.85
CA PHE A 324 20.37 27.85 0.45
C PHE A 324 19.38 28.58 -0.47
N PRO A 325 19.80 29.16 -1.60
CA PRO A 325 18.91 29.90 -2.49
C PRO A 325 17.84 28.99 -3.10
N SER A 326 16.56 29.35 -2.93
CA SER A 326 15.47 28.64 -3.61
C SER A 326 15.66 28.66 -5.13
N PRO A 327 15.35 27.56 -5.85
CA PRO A 327 15.34 27.56 -7.30
C PRO A 327 14.44 28.69 -7.83
N ALA A 328 14.94 29.45 -8.82
CA ALA A 328 14.19 30.59 -9.35
C ALA A 328 12.86 30.13 -9.96
N THR A 329 11.74 30.50 -9.33
CA THR A 329 10.39 30.33 -9.92
C THR A 329 10.33 31.09 -11.24
N SER A 330 10.30 30.34 -12.34
CA SER A 330 10.29 30.88 -13.70
C SER A 330 8.94 31.52 -14.01
N VAL A 331 8.72 32.75 -13.55
CA VAL A 331 7.60 33.60 -13.99
C VAL A 331 7.98 34.27 -15.30
N ALA A 332 8.24 33.45 -16.31
CA ALA A 332 8.48 33.84 -17.69
C ALA A 332 7.89 32.73 -18.58
N GLY A 333 6.84 33.06 -19.32
CA GLY A 333 6.25 32.14 -20.27
C GLY A 333 7.11 32.07 -21.53
N GLU A 334 7.94 31.04 -21.65
CA GLU A 334 8.46 30.59 -22.93
C GLU A 334 7.83 29.24 -23.26
N SER A 335 7.03 29.24 -24.33
CA SER A 335 6.41 28.04 -24.89
C SER A 335 7.49 27.21 -25.60
N ILE A 336 8.12 26.30 -24.87
CA ILE A 336 8.91 25.24 -25.48
C ILE A 336 7.91 24.31 -26.19
N HIS A 337 7.92 24.33 -27.52
CA HIS A 337 7.27 23.32 -28.34
C HIS A 337 7.97 21.98 -28.13
N GLU A 338 7.34 21.06 -27.40
CA GLU A 338 7.61 19.64 -27.57
C GLU A 338 6.91 19.19 -28.85
N GLU A 339 7.67 18.93 -29.91
CA GLU A 339 7.16 18.19 -31.07
C GLU A 339 7.00 16.71 -30.66
N ASP A 340 5.77 16.32 -30.33
CA ASP A 340 5.38 14.94 -30.09
C ASP A 340 5.38 14.15 -31.42
N PRO A 341 6.30 13.20 -31.65
CA PRO A 341 6.51 12.59 -32.97
C PRO A 341 5.49 11.46 -33.28
N MET A 342 4.25 11.54 -32.81
CA MET A 342 3.17 10.59 -33.12
C MET A 342 1.77 11.21 -33.34
N THR A 343 1.68 12.41 -33.93
CA THR A 343 0.40 12.95 -34.43
C THR A 343 0.36 13.17 -35.94
N MET A 344 0.23 12.07 -36.71
CA MET A 344 -0.29 12.10 -38.08
C MET A 344 -1.16 10.86 -38.37
N SER A 345 -2.45 10.95 -38.07
CA SER A 345 -3.50 10.10 -38.66
C SER A 345 -4.84 10.85 -38.58
N HIS A 346 -5.32 11.26 -39.76
CA HIS A 346 -6.59 11.98 -39.92
C HIS A 346 -7.79 11.02 -40.03
N ALA A 347 -8.98 11.55 -39.69
CA ALA A 347 -10.33 10.98 -39.88
C ALA A 347 -10.72 9.79 -38.95
N SER A 348 -11.93 9.73 -38.37
CA SER A 348 -13.03 10.73 -38.31
C SER A 348 -14.07 10.41 -37.22
N SER A 349 -14.37 11.43 -36.40
CA SER A 349 -15.70 11.92 -35.98
C SER A 349 -16.76 11.06 -35.24
N PHE A 350 -17.43 11.72 -34.27
CA PHE A 350 -18.77 11.46 -33.69
C PHE A 350 -19.01 10.24 -32.79
N PHE A 351 -18.92 10.42 -31.46
CA PHE A 351 -20.07 10.67 -30.56
C PHE A 351 -19.60 10.76 -29.09
N ALA A 352 -20.17 11.70 -28.33
CA ALA A 352 -20.07 11.74 -26.87
C ALA A 352 -21.45 11.48 -26.26
N PRO A 353 -21.51 10.87 -25.06
CA PRO A 353 -22.38 11.43 -24.03
C PRO A 353 -21.71 11.57 -22.66
N GLN A 354 -22.39 12.30 -21.78
CA GLN A 354 -21.83 12.93 -20.58
C GLN A 354 -21.80 12.05 -19.32
N SER A 355 -21.12 12.61 -18.32
CA SER A 355 -20.88 12.11 -16.97
C SER A 355 -22.12 11.90 -16.10
N HIS A 356 -22.04 10.91 -15.19
CA HIS A 356 -22.32 11.14 -13.76
C HIS A 356 -21.39 10.27 -12.91
N ALA A 357 -20.61 10.88 -12.01
CA ALA A 357 -19.83 10.17 -11.00
C ALA A 357 -20.33 10.58 -9.62
N LEU A 358 -21.03 9.65 -8.95
CA LEU A 358 -21.43 9.80 -7.55
C LEU A 358 -20.23 9.52 -6.64
N GLY A 359 -20.15 10.26 -5.53
CA GLY A 359 -18.97 10.29 -4.66
C GLY A 359 -18.71 8.97 -3.93
N GLY A 360 -17.42 8.70 -3.69
CA GLY A 360 -16.94 7.72 -2.73
C GLY A 360 -16.02 8.39 -1.73
N SER A 361 -16.54 8.70 -0.54
CA SER A 361 -15.75 9.04 0.63
C SER A 361 -15.14 7.78 1.24
N GLY A 362 -13.85 7.79 1.57
CA GLY A 362 -13.20 6.71 2.30
C GLY A 362 -11.69 6.65 2.11
N ASP A 363 -10.96 7.16 3.09
CA ASP A 363 -9.57 6.83 3.46
C ASP A 363 -8.65 6.37 2.33
N ALA A 364 -8.21 7.33 1.53
CA ALA A 364 -7.06 7.14 0.64
C ALA A 364 -5.76 7.06 1.47
N ALA A 365 -5.50 5.90 2.08
CA ALA A 365 -4.23 5.62 2.76
C ALA A 365 -3.06 6.00 1.85
N GLU A 366 -2.20 6.90 2.33
CA GLU A 366 -1.08 7.46 1.58
C GLU A 366 -0.14 6.35 1.12
N SER A 367 0.38 6.49 -0.09
CA SER A 367 1.04 5.41 -0.84
C SER A 367 2.43 5.82 -1.29
N SER A 368 3.21 4.82 -1.69
CA SER A 368 4.57 4.86 -2.26
C SER A 368 4.77 5.82 -3.47
N ASP A 369 3.76 6.62 -3.81
CA ASP A 369 3.73 7.70 -4.80
C ASP A 369 4.61 8.92 -4.43
N GLU A 370 5.23 8.91 -3.24
CA GLU A 370 6.27 9.88 -2.88
C GLU A 370 7.51 9.76 -3.78
N GLU A 371 7.92 8.53 -4.13
CA GLU A 371 9.20 8.29 -4.84
C GLU A 371 9.22 8.73 -6.31
N ASP A 372 8.05 8.73 -6.96
CA ASP A 372 7.94 9.11 -8.38
C ASP A 372 7.89 10.64 -8.57
N GLU A 373 7.58 11.41 -7.52
CA GLU A 373 7.42 12.88 -7.62
C GLU A 373 8.58 13.70 -7.07
N ILE A 374 9.40 13.15 -6.15
CA ILE A 374 10.62 13.82 -5.61
C ILE A 374 11.61 14.22 -6.73
N LEU A 375 11.51 13.60 -7.91
CA LEU A 375 12.40 13.80 -9.05
C LEU A 375 12.01 14.95 -10.01
N LYS A 376 11.01 15.78 -9.70
CA LYS A 376 10.66 16.95 -10.54
C LYS A 376 11.68 18.09 -10.30
N PRO A 377 12.57 18.43 -11.27
CA PRO A 377 13.78 19.23 -11.01
C PRO A 377 13.56 20.74 -10.77
N LYS A 378 12.31 21.18 -10.54
CA LYS A 378 11.92 22.59 -10.35
C LYS A 378 11.06 22.84 -9.11
N VAL A 379 10.89 21.85 -8.22
CA VAL A 379 10.04 21.99 -7.02
C VAL A 379 10.88 21.80 -5.75
N GLU A 380 10.84 22.80 -4.87
CA GLU A 380 11.37 22.72 -3.51
C GLU A 380 10.33 22.02 -2.62
N HIS A 381 10.77 21.01 -1.85
CA HIS A 381 9.93 20.27 -0.93
C HIS A 381 10.36 20.53 0.52
N MET A 382 9.41 20.56 1.45
CA MET A 382 9.72 20.56 2.88
C MET A 382 9.72 19.12 3.37
N ILE A 383 10.72 18.74 4.15
CA ILE A 383 10.76 17.45 4.83
C ILE A 383 10.60 17.69 6.33
N THR A 384 9.91 16.78 6.99
CA THR A 384 9.66 16.84 8.44
C THR A 384 10.03 15.51 9.06
N LEU A 385 10.90 15.54 10.05
CA LEU A 385 11.26 14.42 10.91
C LEU A 385 10.55 14.58 12.24
N VAL A 386 9.76 13.58 12.61
CA VAL A 386 9.08 13.47 13.90
C VAL A 386 9.76 12.38 14.72
N GLY A 387 10.20 12.72 15.94
CA GLY A 387 10.81 11.82 16.92
C GLY A 387 12.31 12.02 17.14
N ASP A 388 12.75 11.93 18.39
CA ASP A 388 14.15 12.08 18.81
C ASP A 388 15.08 10.96 18.32
N VAL A 389 15.92 11.29 17.33
CA VAL A 389 17.00 10.42 16.80
C VAL A 389 18.40 10.86 17.26
N LYS A 390 18.52 11.87 18.12
CA LYS A 390 19.79 12.57 18.38
C LYS A 390 20.82 11.68 19.07
N GLY A 391 21.98 11.50 18.43
CA GLY A 391 23.06 10.65 18.93
C GLY A 391 22.76 9.14 18.89
N ARG A 392 21.60 8.73 18.35
CA ARG A 392 21.17 7.33 18.28
C ARG A 392 21.48 6.70 16.93
N SER A 393 21.56 5.37 16.89
CA SER A 393 21.50 4.62 15.63
C SER A 393 20.08 4.66 15.08
N VAL A 394 19.92 4.81 13.76
CA VAL A 394 18.60 4.88 13.10
C VAL A 394 18.44 3.71 12.13
N PHE A 395 17.29 3.04 12.22
CA PHE A 395 16.88 2.00 11.28
C PHE A 395 15.77 2.58 10.38
N ILE A 396 16.11 3.00 9.16
CA ILE A 396 15.11 3.43 8.18
C ILE A 396 14.52 2.16 7.56
N VAL A 397 13.19 1.96 7.63
CA VAL A 397 12.56 0.69 7.21
C VAL A 397 11.42 0.90 6.22
N ASP A 398 11.39 0.09 5.15
CA ASP A 398 10.25 -0.05 4.23
C ASP A 398 10.18 -1.49 3.67
N ASP A 399 9.21 -1.84 2.81
CA ASP A 399 9.18 -3.18 2.19
C ASP A 399 10.21 -3.36 1.07
N MET A 400 10.51 -2.31 0.30
CA MET A 400 11.41 -2.42 -0.85
C MET A 400 12.28 -1.17 -1.10
N ILE A 401 13.46 -1.40 -1.68
CA ILE A 401 14.34 -0.38 -2.26
C ILE A 401 14.30 -0.53 -3.78
N ASP A 402 13.78 0.49 -4.47
CA ASP A 402 13.70 0.55 -5.94
C ASP A 402 14.42 1.78 -6.48
N LYS A 403 14.10 2.98 -5.95
CA LYS A 403 14.76 4.25 -6.29
C LYS A 403 15.49 4.83 -5.07
N PRO A 404 16.61 5.56 -5.26
CA PRO A 404 17.45 6.00 -4.14
C PRO A 404 16.95 7.27 -3.44
N GLY A 405 16.23 8.16 -4.15
CA GLY A 405 15.97 9.53 -3.69
C GLY A 405 15.25 9.64 -2.34
N SER A 406 14.21 8.84 -2.11
CA SER A 406 13.47 8.81 -0.83
C SER A 406 14.33 8.32 0.34
N TRP A 407 15.19 7.33 0.10
CA TRP A 407 16.11 6.78 1.09
C TRP A 407 17.24 7.75 1.44
N ILE A 408 17.84 8.39 0.43
CA ILE A 408 18.89 9.40 0.62
C ILE A 408 18.31 10.63 1.34
N ALA A 409 17.15 11.14 0.93
CA ALA A 409 16.48 12.25 1.61
C ALA A 409 16.21 11.95 3.10
N ALA A 410 15.70 10.75 3.41
CA ALA A 410 15.45 10.34 4.80
C ALA A 410 16.77 10.19 5.60
N ALA A 411 17.80 9.55 5.03
CA ALA A 411 19.10 9.39 5.67
C ALA A 411 19.79 10.73 5.95
N GLU A 412 19.81 11.63 4.97
CA GLU A 412 20.32 12.99 5.14
C GLU A 412 19.52 13.79 6.17
N THR A 413 18.21 13.58 6.27
CA THR A 413 17.38 14.27 7.28
C THR A 413 17.75 13.83 8.70
N VAL A 414 17.79 12.51 8.96
CA VAL A 414 18.11 12.01 10.30
C VAL A 414 19.56 12.31 10.71
N VAL A 415 20.52 12.37 9.77
CA VAL A 415 21.91 12.75 10.06
C VAL A 415 22.08 14.27 10.17
N LYS A 416 21.82 15.02 9.10
CA LYS A 416 22.15 16.46 9.01
C LYS A 416 21.27 17.34 9.90
N ARG A 417 20.01 16.94 10.13
CA ARG A 417 19.04 17.70 10.95
C ARG A 417 18.75 17.00 12.27
N GLY A 418 18.55 15.68 12.26
CA GLY A 418 18.31 14.87 13.46
C GLY A 418 19.55 14.57 14.31
N LEU A 419 20.77 14.75 13.78
CA LEU A 419 22.05 14.41 14.44
C LEU A 419 22.16 12.93 14.85
N ALA A 420 21.63 12.01 14.03
CA ALA A 420 21.80 10.58 14.18
C ALA A 420 23.27 10.14 14.10
N LYS A 421 23.63 9.12 14.89
CA LYS A 421 25.00 8.57 15.00
C LYS A 421 25.37 7.62 13.86
N LYS A 422 24.40 6.83 13.39
CA LYS A 422 24.52 5.86 12.28
C LYS A 422 23.17 5.63 11.62
N VAL A 423 23.15 5.27 10.34
CA VAL A 423 21.93 4.96 9.58
C VAL A 423 22.03 3.61 8.87
N TYR A 424 21.05 2.75 9.15
CA TYR A 424 20.84 1.48 8.46
C TYR A 424 19.57 1.60 7.62
N CYS A 425 19.68 1.46 6.30
CA CYS A 425 18.53 1.38 5.39
C CYS A 425 18.14 -0.09 5.23
N ILE A 426 16.96 -0.47 5.72
CA ILE A 426 16.51 -1.86 5.82
C ILE A 426 15.24 -2.07 5.00
N ALA A 427 15.22 -3.05 4.11
CA ALA A 427 14.03 -3.45 3.38
C ALA A 427 13.96 -4.97 3.19
N THR A 428 12.78 -5.51 2.91
CA THR A 428 12.69 -6.92 2.49
C THR A 428 13.25 -7.09 1.09
N HIS A 429 12.80 -6.28 0.12
CA HIS A 429 13.13 -6.47 -1.30
C HIS A 429 14.12 -5.42 -1.82
N GLY A 430 15.36 -5.86 -2.12
CA GLY A 430 16.34 -5.03 -2.83
C GLY A 430 16.15 -5.12 -4.35
N VAL A 431 15.25 -4.30 -4.91
CA VAL A 431 14.99 -4.25 -6.37
C VAL A 431 16.08 -3.47 -7.10
N PHE A 432 16.54 -2.36 -6.50
CA PHE A 432 17.65 -1.51 -6.96
C PHE A 432 17.58 -1.14 -8.46
N GLY A 433 16.51 -0.46 -8.85
CA GLY A 433 16.32 0.02 -10.22
C GLY A 433 17.40 1.03 -10.65
N GLY A 434 17.91 0.87 -11.87
CA GLY A 434 18.94 1.76 -12.44
C GLY A 434 20.26 1.72 -11.65
N ASP A 435 20.64 2.89 -11.14
CA ASP A 435 21.84 3.17 -10.33
C ASP A 435 21.52 3.35 -8.83
N CYS A 436 20.35 2.86 -8.38
CA CYS A 436 19.89 3.03 -7.00
C CYS A 436 20.89 2.52 -5.95
N LEU A 437 21.49 1.35 -6.16
CA LEU A 437 22.44 0.77 -5.21
C LEU A 437 23.72 1.60 -5.17
N GLU A 438 24.21 2.02 -6.34
CA GLU A 438 25.39 2.87 -6.50
C GLU A 438 25.23 4.24 -5.83
N GLN A 439 24.08 4.89 -5.98
CA GLN A 439 23.79 6.17 -5.30
C GLN A 439 23.68 6.01 -3.77
N MET A 440 23.00 4.97 -3.28
CA MET A 440 22.91 4.72 -1.82
C MET A 440 24.27 4.32 -1.23
N GLN A 441 25.08 3.56 -1.97
CA GLN A 441 26.46 3.22 -1.62
C GLN A 441 27.32 4.49 -1.50
N ALA A 442 27.17 5.46 -2.41
CA ALA A 442 27.89 6.73 -2.41
C ALA A 442 27.40 7.76 -1.37
N CYS A 443 26.22 7.57 -0.76
CA CYS A 443 25.71 8.50 0.25
C CYS A 443 26.43 8.34 1.59
N ASP A 444 27.17 9.36 2.03
CA ASP A 444 27.90 9.35 3.32
C ASP A 444 26.98 9.26 4.54
N CYS A 445 25.70 9.65 4.41
CA CYS A 445 24.70 9.55 5.48
C CYS A 445 24.11 8.13 5.65
N ILE A 446 24.55 7.14 4.87
CA ILE A 446 24.11 5.73 4.97
C ILE A 446 25.32 4.88 5.35
N ASP A 447 25.27 4.19 6.50
CA ASP A 447 26.32 3.26 6.93
C ASP A 447 26.14 1.86 6.32
N THR A 448 24.90 1.38 6.21
CA THR A 448 24.60 -0.02 5.86
C THR A 448 23.25 -0.12 5.17
N ILE A 449 23.17 -0.99 4.15
CA ILE A 449 21.98 -1.29 3.37
C ILE A 449 21.66 -2.77 3.60
N VAL A 450 20.55 -3.08 4.24
CA VAL A 450 20.16 -4.45 4.58
C VAL A 450 18.95 -4.84 3.74
N VAL A 451 19.09 -5.90 2.96
CA VAL A 451 18.01 -6.48 2.15
C VAL A 451 17.95 -8.00 2.31
N THR A 452 16.90 -8.64 1.82
CA THR A 452 16.89 -10.11 1.68
C THR A 452 17.23 -10.53 0.25
N ASN A 453 17.59 -11.80 0.07
CA ASN A 453 17.70 -12.43 -1.25
C ASN A 453 16.34 -12.77 -1.90
N SER A 454 15.24 -12.08 -1.52
CA SER A 454 13.93 -12.25 -2.16
C SER A 454 13.93 -11.84 -3.63
N TYR A 455 14.69 -10.81 -4.00
CA TYR A 455 14.87 -10.36 -5.38
C TYR A 455 16.32 -10.62 -5.84
N PRO A 456 16.56 -11.03 -7.10
CA PRO A 456 17.90 -11.32 -7.57
C PRO A 456 18.76 -10.06 -7.72
N ILE A 457 19.87 -10.04 -6.98
CA ILE A 457 20.91 -9.01 -7.08
C ILE A 457 22.09 -9.65 -7.83
N PRO A 458 22.61 -9.04 -8.92
CA PRO A 458 23.79 -9.53 -9.63
C PRO A 458 24.99 -9.70 -8.70
N GLU A 459 25.71 -10.82 -8.79
CA GLU A 459 26.81 -11.13 -7.85
C GLU A 459 27.95 -10.10 -7.89
N ASP A 460 28.22 -9.51 -9.05
CA ASP A 460 29.19 -8.44 -9.26
C ASP A 460 28.77 -7.16 -8.52
N LYS A 461 27.50 -6.73 -8.65
CA LYS A 461 26.94 -5.61 -7.88
C LYS A 461 26.93 -5.90 -6.37
N ALA A 462 26.59 -7.12 -5.96
CA ALA A 462 26.56 -7.50 -4.55
C ALA A 462 27.96 -7.53 -3.92
N ARG A 463 29.00 -7.91 -4.68
CA ARG A 463 30.40 -7.93 -4.22
C ARG A 463 31.05 -6.54 -4.19
N SER A 464 30.65 -5.62 -5.06
CA SER A 464 31.19 -4.25 -5.10
C SER A 464 30.55 -3.32 -4.07
N ALA A 465 29.29 -3.57 -3.69
CA ALA A 465 28.56 -2.78 -2.70
C ALA A 465 28.99 -3.10 -1.26
N SER A 466 30.08 -2.50 -0.79
CA SER A 466 30.60 -2.72 0.58
C SER A 466 29.65 -2.35 1.74
N LYS A 467 28.60 -1.56 1.49
CA LYS A 467 27.55 -1.26 2.49
C LYS A 467 26.41 -2.27 2.48
N LEU A 468 26.35 -3.17 1.50
CA LEU A 468 25.22 -4.09 1.30
C LEU A 468 25.35 -5.36 2.16
N VAL A 469 24.27 -5.70 2.85
CA VAL A 469 24.09 -6.94 3.60
C VAL A 469 22.85 -7.65 3.05
N VAL A 470 23.02 -8.91 2.62
CA VAL A 470 21.93 -9.73 2.07
C VAL A 470 21.58 -10.86 3.03
N LEU A 471 20.38 -10.80 3.61
CA LEU A 471 19.82 -11.81 4.50
C LEU A 471 19.21 -12.97 3.71
N ASP A 472 19.40 -14.20 4.18
CA ASP A 472 18.97 -15.41 3.46
C ASP A 472 17.57 -15.89 3.89
N LEU A 473 16.62 -15.87 2.95
CA LEU A 473 15.25 -16.38 3.13
C LEU A 473 15.12 -17.88 2.86
N SER A 474 16.17 -18.57 2.40
CA SER A 474 16.08 -19.97 1.98
C SER A 474 15.55 -20.89 3.08
N PHE A 475 15.86 -20.63 4.35
CA PHE A 475 15.34 -21.40 5.49
C PHE A 475 13.84 -21.12 5.74
N LEU A 476 13.44 -19.85 5.71
CA LEU A 476 12.04 -19.44 5.90
C LEU A 476 11.13 -20.01 4.79
N LEU A 477 11.60 -19.95 3.53
CA LEU A 477 10.87 -20.48 2.38
C LEU A 477 10.87 -22.01 2.34
N ALA A 478 11.97 -22.67 2.73
CA ALA A 478 12.01 -24.12 2.88
C ALA A 478 11.00 -24.61 3.93
N GLU A 479 11.01 -24.01 5.13
CA GLU A 479 10.10 -24.40 6.20
C GLU A 479 8.63 -24.08 5.85
N ALA A 480 8.37 -22.99 5.13
CA ALA A 480 7.06 -22.70 4.55
C ALA A 480 6.59 -23.80 3.59
N ILE A 481 7.42 -24.19 2.62
CA ILE A 481 7.13 -25.28 1.67
C ILE A 481 6.89 -26.60 2.42
N ARG A 482 7.72 -26.91 3.44
CA ARG A 482 7.59 -28.12 4.27
C ARG A 482 6.24 -28.16 4.99
N ARG A 483 5.85 -27.07 5.65
CA ARG A 483 4.59 -26.96 6.39
C ARG A 483 3.38 -27.01 5.44
N ASN A 484 3.45 -26.30 4.33
CA ASN A 484 2.41 -26.25 3.30
C ASN A 484 2.13 -27.61 2.65
N HIS A 485 3.16 -28.45 2.52
CA HIS A 485 3.05 -29.83 2.04
C HIS A 485 2.42 -30.78 3.08
N TYR A 486 2.84 -30.71 4.35
CA TYR A 486 2.31 -31.57 5.41
C TYR A 486 1.00 -31.08 6.05
N GLY A 487 0.52 -29.88 5.70
CA GLY A 487 -0.67 -29.28 6.30
C GLY A 487 -0.44 -28.75 7.73
N GLU A 488 0.81 -28.45 8.07
CA GLU A 488 1.18 -27.88 9.37
C GLU A 488 0.89 -26.37 9.44
N SER A 489 0.69 -25.85 10.65
CA SER A 489 0.46 -24.42 10.86
C SER A 489 1.67 -23.58 10.46
N MET A 490 1.42 -22.50 9.71
CA MET A 490 2.40 -21.48 9.36
C MET A 490 2.64 -20.46 10.50
N SER A 491 1.79 -20.44 11.54
CA SER A 491 1.86 -19.49 12.66
C SER A 491 3.25 -19.34 13.31
N PRO A 492 4.05 -20.40 13.51
CA PRO A 492 5.37 -20.28 14.12
C PRO A 492 6.38 -19.46 13.30
N LEU A 493 6.18 -19.33 11.99
CA LEU A 493 7.07 -18.54 11.11
C LEU A 493 6.92 -17.03 11.29
N PHE A 494 5.82 -16.60 11.89
CA PHE A 494 5.53 -15.19 12.18
C PHE A 494 6.00 -14.75 13.56
N GLN A 495 6.46 -15.68 14.40
CA GLN A 495 6.84 -15.38 15.78
C GLN A 495 8.30 -14.93 15.83
N HIS A 496 8.58 -13.87 16.58
CA HIS A 496 9.95 -13.57 17.00
C HIS A 496 10.39 -14.65 17.97
N VAL A 497 11.17 -15.61 17.47
CA VAL A 497 11.95 -16.49 18.35
C VAL A 497 12.88 -15.59 19.15
N LEU A 498 12.60 -15.48 20.45
CA LEU A 498 13.55 -14.98 21.41
C LEU A 498 14.50 -16.14 21.68
N ASP A 499 15.72 -16.03 21.17
CA ASP A 499 16.82 -16.90 21.61
C ASP A 499 16.97 -16.69 23.13
N GLN A 500 16.74 -17.75 23.91
CA GLN A 500 16.82 -17.76 25.39
C GLN A 500 18.24 -18.00 25.87
#